data_AF-A0A6J3K665-F1
#
_entry.id   AF-A0A6J3K665-F1
#
_cell.length_a   1.000
_cell.length_b   1.000
_cell.length_c   1.000
_cell.angle_alpha   90.00
_cell.angle_beta   90.00
_cell.angle_gamma   90.00
#
_symmetry.space_group_name_H-M   'P 1'
#
loop_
_entity.id
_entity.type
_entity.pdbx_description
1 polymer ?
#
loop_
_entity_poly.entity_id
_entity_poly.type
_entity_poly.pdbx_seq_one_letter_code
_entity_poly.pdbx_strand_id
1 'polypeptide(L)'
;MASGNTYTTRIKADAKLGEIIDTFVECSRQIPIKNTLWYPSCTVVANRYVYNALNILLSVLPAFAVDIFLRLQGGKPMAMNMSKFYNKLVTATGYFNSNEWSFKRDNIADMINKVKTFEDGNLVKLDLQDMDWKKYLANYLAGIKIFVLKEDSQSINTAAQRLSIFYWIRQITKGFGIIILFLIISVTILLCTDYFNVMFPA
;
A
#
# COMPACT_ATOMS: atom_id res chain seq x y z
N MET A 1 22.76 -9.66 47.92
CA MET A 1 21.87 -10.13 46.84
C MET A 1 21.98 -9.15 45.69
N ALA A 2 22.69 -9.53 44.63
CA ALA A 2 22.98 -8.66 43.50
C ALA A 2 21.71 -8.49 42.64
N SER A 3 21.15 -7.28 42.67
CA SER A 3 20.14 -6.83 41.71
C SER A 3 20.86 -6.57 40.38
N GLY A 4 20.81 -7.56 39.48
CA GLY A 4 21.36 -7.45 38.13
C GLY A 4 20.46 -6.58 37.27
N ASN A 5 20.86 -5.33 37.05
CA ASN A 5 20.26 -4.44 36.07
C ASN A 5 20.55 -4.97 34.65
N THR A 6 19.64 -5.76 34.07
CA THR A 6 19.66 -6.07 32.64
C THR A 6 19.07 -4.89 31.87
N TYR A 7 19.95 -3.99 31.42
CA TYR A 7 19.65 -3.02 30.38
C TYR A 7 19.37 -3.76 29.07
N THR A 8 18.13 -4.22 28.86
CA THR A 8 17.72 -4.68 27.53
C THR A 8 17.59 -3.45 26.66
N THR A 9 18.59 -3.17 25.84
CA THR A 9 18.54 -2.14 24.78
C THR A 9 17.46 -2.55 23.77
N ARG A 10 16.21 -2.14 24.02
CA ARG A 10 15.12 -2.19 23.03
C ARG A 10 15.41 -1.15 21.97
N ILE A 11 16.22 -1.49 20.98
CA ILE A 11 16.47 -0.64 19.82
C ILE A 11 15.23 -0.71 18.92
N LYS A 12 14.52 0.42 18.81
CA LYS A 12 13.37 0.60 17.90
C LYS A 12 13.84 0.24 16.49
N ALA A 13 13.00 -0.43 15.69
CA ALA A 13 13.36 -0.71 14.30
C ALA A 13 13.66 0.63 13.59
N ASP A 14 14.84 0.77 12.98
CA ASP A 14 15.31 2.03 12.41
C ASP A 14 14.46 2.48 11.21
N ALA A 15 13.77 1.54 10.55
CA ALA A 15 12.86 1.82 9.44
C ALA A 15 11.39 1.77 9.89
N LYS A 16 10.68 2.88 9.69
CA LYS A 16 9.23 2.93 9.93
C LYS A 16 8.49 2.20 8.81
N LEU A 17 7.46 1.43 9.17
CA LEU A 17 6.63 0.71 8.20
C LEU A 17 6.02 1.65 7.14
N GLY A 18 5.63 2.87 7.52
CA GLY A 18 5.12 3.87 6.58
C GLY A 18 6.15 4.24 5.50
N GLU A 19 7.41 4.49 5.88
CA GLU A 19 8.49 4.84 4.96
C GLU A 19 8.84 3.68 4.01
N ILE A 20 8.80 2.44 4.53
CA ILE A 20 8.97 1.22 3.72
C ILE A 20 7.84 1.09 2.69
N ILE A 21 6.59 1.32 3.10
CA ILE A 21 5.43 1.27 2.22
C ILE A 21 5.53 2.33 1.12
N ASP A 22 5.89 3.57 1.47
CA ASP A 22 6.02 4.67 0.52
C ASP A 22 7.13 4.39 -0.50
N THR A 23 8.27 3.90 -0.02
CA THR A 23 9.39 3.49 -0.88
C THR A 23 8.99 2.33 -1.80
N PHE A 24 8.28 1.33 -1.29
CA PHE A 24 7.78 0.22 -2.09
C PHE A 24 6.82 0.68 -3.17
N VAL A 25 5.91 1.61 -2.83
CA VAL A 25 4.98 2.21 -3.81
C VAL A 25 5.76 2.99 -4.87
N GLU A 26 6.77 3.77 -4.50
CA GLU A 26 7.64 4.48 -5.44
C GLU A 26 8.35 3.51 -6.40
N CYS A 27 9.00 2.48 -5.86
CA CYS A 27 9.71 1.47 -6.65
C CYS A 27 8.75 0.69 -7.57
N SER A 28 7.53 0.39 -7.13
CA SER A 28 6.52 -0.30 -7.96
C SER A 28 6.07 0.52 -9.17
N ARG A 29 6.17 1.86 -9.10
CA ARG A 29 5.87 2.76 -10.22
C ARG A 29 7.04 2.88 -11.18
N GLN A 30 8.28 2.83 -10.66
CA GLN A 30 9.50 2.84 -11.46
C GLN A 30 9.72 1.51 -12.19
N ILE A 31 9.29 0.39 -11.57
CA ILE A 31 9.39 -0.96 -12.11
C ILE A 31 7.97 -1.48 -12.37
N PRO A 32 7.28 -0.97 -13.41
CA PRO A 32 5.89 -1.36 -13.68
C PRO A 32 5.82 -2.84 -14.08
N ILE A 33 4.84 -3.54 -13.52
CA ILE A 33 4.52 -4.94 -13.83
C ILE A 33 3.52 -4.96 -14.99
N LYS A 34 3.73 -5.83 -16.00
CA LYS A 34 2.95 -5.87 -17.25
C LYS A 34 1.46 -6.06 -17.01
N ASN A 35 1.11 -6.93 -16.06
CA ASN A 35 -0.27 -7.28 -15.73
C ASN A 35 -0.78 -6.57 -14.46
N THR A 36 -0.36 -5.31 -14.28
CA THR A 36 -0.91 -4.46 -13.22
C THR A 36 -2.40 -4.19 -13.48
N LEU A 37 -3.25 -4.49 -12.50
CA LEU A 37 -4.71 -4.26 -12.59
C LEU A 37 -5.12 -2.87 -12.10
N TRP A 38 -4.28 -2.21 -11.30
CA TRP A 38 -4.59 -0.92 -10.69
C TRP A 38 -3.34 -0.09 -10.45
N TYR A 39 -3.47 1.23 -10.45
CA TYR A 39 -2.34 2.11 -10.13
C TYR A 39 -1.84 1.85 -8.70
N PRO A 40 -0.54 1.53 -8.49
CA PRO A 40 0.00 1.22 -7.18
C PRO A 40 -0.15 2.40 -6.21
N SER A 41 -0.91 2.16 -5.14
CA SER A 41 -1.07 3.08 -4.03
C SER A 41 -1.44 2.30 -2.78
N CYS A 42 -0.90 2.72 -1.65
CA CYS A 42 -1.31 2.25 -0.34
C CYS A 42 -1.78 3.46 0.46
N THR A 43 -2.93 3.37 1.10
CA THR A 43 -3.42 4.41 2.01
C THR A 43 -3.75 3.73 3.32
N VAL A 44 -3.01 4.12 4.36
CA VAL A 44 -3.19 3.58 5.71
C VAL A 44 -4.07 4.55 6.48
N VAL A 45 -5.15 4.02 7.06
CA VAL A 45 -6.14 4.80 7.81
C VAL A 45 -6.31 4.17 9.17
N ALA A 46 -6.23 4.98 10.24
CA ALA A 46 -6.34 4.51 11.61
C ALA A 46 -7.77 4.06 11.98
N ASN A 47 -8.79 4.73 11.43
CA ASN A 47 -10.19 4.43 11.72
C ASN A 47 -10.76 3.37 10.75
N ARG A 48 -11.23 2.26 11.32
CA ARG A 48 -11.82 1.14 10.56
C ARG A 48 -13.09 1.52 9.78
N TYR A 49 -13.90 2.43 10.30
CA TYR A 49 -15.12 2.88 9.60
C TYR A 49 -14.78 3.71 8.37
N VAL A 50 -13.81 4.62 8.51
CA VAL A 50 -13.29 5.42 7.39
C VAL A 50 -12.63 4.50 6.36
N TYR A 51 -11.83 3.53 6.79
CA TYR A 51 -11.26 2.52 5.92
C TYR A 51 -12.34 1.75 5.14
N ASN A 52 -13.38 1.26 5.82
CA ASN A 52 -14.47 0.52 5.17
C ASN A 52 -15.22 1.39 4.14
N ALA A 53 -15.54 2.64 4.48
CA ALA A 53 -16.20 3.57 3.56
C ALA A 53 -15.33 3.83 2.31
N LEU A 54 -14.04 4.11 2.50
CA LEU A 54 -13.09 4.30 1.41
C LEU A 54 -12.89 3.04 0.57
N ASN A 55 -12.83 1.86 1.19
CA ASN A 55 -12.69 0.59 0.50
C ASN A 55 -13.93 0.29 -0.37
N ILE A 56 -15.13 0.56 0.13
CA ILE A 56 -16.36 0.41 -0.67
C ILE A 56 -16.32 1.34 -1.89
N LEU A 57 -15.99 2.62 -1.67
CA LEU A 57 -16.00 3.65 -2.71
C LEU A 57 -14.88 3.50 -3.75
N LEU A 58 -13.66 3.20 -3.30
CA LEU A 58 -12.45 3.24 -4.14
C LEU A 58 -12.01 1.86 -4.65
N SER A 59 -12.46 0.78 -4.01
CA SER A 59 -12.01 -0.58 -4.37
C SER A 59 -13.16 -1.50 -4.76
N VAL A 60 -14.28 -1.53 -4.02
CA VAL A 60 -15.39 -2.45 -4.31
C VAL A 60 -16.26 -1.96 -5.46
N LEU A 61 -16.71 -0.70 -5.44
CA LEU A 61 -17.54 -0.14 -6.51
C LEU A 61 -16.86 -0.17 -7.87
N PRO A 62 -15.58 0.28 -8.02
CA PRO A 62 -14.91 0.22 -9.31
C PRO A 62 -14.66 -1.23 -9.76
N ALA A 63 -14.30 -2.13 -8.84
CA ALA A 63 -14.12 -3.54 -9.18
C ALA A 63 -15.42 -4.21 -9.67
N PHE A 64 -16.56 -3.85 -9.07
CA PHE A 64 -17.86 -4.34 -9.50
C PHE A 64 -18.22 -3.85 -10.91
N ALA A 65 -18.00 -2.56 -11.18
CA ALA A 65 -18.24 -1.97 -12.51
C ALA A 65 -17.37 -2.63 -13.59
N VAL A 66 -16.08 -2.87 -13.29
CA VAL A 66 -15.17 -3.58 -14.19
C VAL A 66 -15.65 -5.01 -14.48
N ASP A 67 -16.08 -5.75 -13.45
CA ASP A 67 -16.57 -7.12 -13.64
C ASP A 67 -17.88 -7.18 -14.42
N ILE A 68 -18.77 -6.19 -14.29
CA ILE A 68 -19.96 -6.07 -15.15
C ILE A 68 -19.53 -5.86 -16.60
N PHE A 69 -18.64 -4.91 -16.85
CA PHE A 69 -18.15 -4.61 -18.19
C PHE A 69 -17.49 -5.84 -18.84
N LEU A 70 -16.65 -6.55 -18.09
CA LEU A 70 -16.03 -7.80 -18.55
C LEU A 70 -17.08 -8.86 -18.89
N ARG A 71 -18.11 -9.04 -18.06
CA ARG A 71 -19.20 -9.99 -18.33
C ARG A 71 -19.99 -9.64 -19.60
N LEU A 72 -20.26 -8.35 -19.82
CA LEU A 72 -20.94 -7.87 -21.04
C LEU A 72 -20.10 -8.16 -22.30
N GLN A 73 -18.78 -8.16 -22.18
CA GLN A 73 -17.85 -8.55 -23.26
C GLN A 73 -17.60 -10.07 -23.36
N GLY A 74 -18.31 -10.89 -22.58
CA GLY A 74 -18.09 -12.35 -22.52
C GLY A 74 -16.84 -12.79 -21.76
N GLY A 75 -16.16 -11.86 -21.09
CA GLY A 75 -14.99 -12.09 -20.25
C GLY A 75 -15.33 -12.61 -18.84
N LYS A 76 -14.33 -13.16 -18.17
CA LYS A 76 -14.46 -13.65 -16.79
C LYS A 76 -14.28 -12.51 -15.79
N PRO A 77 -15.16 -12.37 -14.78
CA PRO A 77 -14.99 -11.39 -13.72
C PRO A 77 -13.77 -11.74 -12.85
N MET A 78 -12.90 -10.77 -12.60
CA MET A 78 -11.65 -10.94 -11.85
C MET A 78 -11.42 -9.83 -10.82
N ALA A 79 -11.89 -8.62 -11.07
CA ALA A 79 -11.59 -7.46 -10.25
C ALA A 79 -12.18 -7.59 -8.84
N MET A 80 -13.40 -8.12 -8.70
CA MET A 80 -14.03 -8.33 -7.40
C MET A 80 -13.29 -9.40 -6.57
N ASN A 81 -12.79 -10.45 -7.22
CA ASN A 81 -12.01 -11.49 -6.57
C ASN A 81 -10.70 -10.92 -6.03
N MET A 82 -10.04 -10.06 -6.81
CA MET A 82 -8.82 -9.36 -6.38
C MET A 82 -9.09 -8.43 -5.20
N SER A 83 -10.18 -7.66 -5.24
CA SER A 83 -10.57 -6.77 -4.14
C SER A 83 -10.87 -7.55 -2.84
N LYS A 84 -11.54 -8.70 -2.93
CA LYS A 84 -11.79 -9.59 -1.78
C LYS A 84 -10.49 -10.17 -1.22
N PHE A 85 -9.58 -10.61 -2.09
CA PHE A 85 -8.27 -11.12 -1.68
C PHE A 85 -7.46 -10.04 -0.96
N TYR A 86 -7.40 -8.82 -1.51
CA TYR A 86 -6.74 -7.69 -0.88
C TYR A 86 -7.33 -7.36 0.50
N ASN A 87 -8.66 -7.30 0.62
CA ASN A 87 -9.33 -7.08 1.90
C ASN A 87 -9.00 -8.15 2.95
N LYS A 88 -8.91 -9.42 2.55
CA LYS A 88 -8.47 -10.50 3.44
C LYS A 88 -7.02 -10.29 3.91
N LEU A 89 -6.11 -9.91 3.00
CA LEU A 89 -4.73 -9.62 3.35
C LEU A 89 -4.62 -8.45 4.34
N VAL A 90 -5.32 -7.34 4.07
CA VAL A 90 -5.30 -6.17 4.97
C VAL A 90 -5.89 -6.53 6.34
N THR A 91 -6.96 -7.31 6.38
CA THR A 91 -7.55 -7.75 7.65
C THR A 91 -6.60 -8.66 8.44
N ALA A 92 -5.95 -9.62 7.77
CA ALA A 92 -5.01 -10.54 8.39
C ALA A 92 -3.73 -9.84 8.89
N THR A 93 -3.27 -8.82 8.16
CA THR A 93 -2.06 -8.04 8.51
C THR A 93 -2.35 -6.83 9.38
N GLY A 94 -3.62 -6.50 9.62
CA GLY A 94 -4.03 -5.28 10.34
C GLY A 94 -3.45 -5.19 11.75
N TYR A 95 -3.38 -6.31 12.47
CA TYR A 95 -2.76 -6.35 13.80
C TYR A 95 -1.26 -6.03 13.74
N PHE A 96 -0.54 -6.57 12.76
CA PHE A 96 0.89 -6.32 12.60
C PHE A 96 1.18 -4.89 12.17
N ASN A 97 0.37 -4.34 11.28
CA ASN A 97 0.57 -3.00 10.73
C ASN A 97 0.22 -1.88 11.74
N SER A 98 -0.68 -2.15 12.68
CA SER A 98 -1.20 -1.13 13.61
C SER A 98 -0.44 -1.07 14.94
N ASN A 99 0.41 -2.06 15.22
CA ASN A 99 1.16 -2.13 16.47
C ASN A 99 2.65 -1.89 16.21
N GLU A 100 3.32 -1.21 17.14
CA GLU A 100 4.78 -1.14 17.13
C GLU A 100 5.35 -2.43 17.70
N TRP A 101 6.35 -2.98 17.00
CA TRP A 101 7.02 -4.20 17.41
C TRP A 101 8.41 -3.88 17.92
N SER A 102 8.69 -4.31 19.16
CA SER A 102 10.04 -4.27 19.72
C SER A 102 10.54 -5.70 19.89
N PHE A 103 11.66 -6.01 19.25
CA PHE A 103 12.29 -7.31 19.34
C PHE A 103 13.56 -7.20 20.16
N LYS A 104 13.76 -8.15 21.07
CA LYS A 104 15.00 -8.29 21.81
C LYS A 104 16.09 -8.77 20.84
N ARG A 105 17.21 -8.05 20.74
CA ARG A 105 18.27 -8.32 19.76
C ARG A 105 19.53 -8.97 20.35
N ASP A 106 19.55 -9.34 21.63
CA ASP A 106 20.75 -9.87 22.31
C ASP A 106 21.38 -11.05 21.54
N ASN A 107 20.56 -12.04 21.14
CA ASN A 107 21.04 -13.19 20.37
C ASN A 107 21.54 -12.81 18.96
N ILE A 108 20.95 -11.78 18.35
CA ILE A 108 21.37 -11.28 17.02
C ILE A 108 22.72 -10.56 17.15
N ALA A 109 22.89 -9.75 18.19
CA ALA A 109 24.16 -9.09 18.47
C ALA A 109 25.28 -10.10 18.74
N ASP A 110 25.02 -11.13 19.55
CA ASP A 110 25.97 -12.21 19.79
C ASP A 110 26.30 -13.00 18.53
N MET A 111 25.30 -13.26 17.68
CA MET A 111 25.50 -13.91 16.38
C MET A 111 26.36 -13.05 15.46
N ILE A 112 26.09 -11.74 15.35
CA ILE A 112 26.89 -10.81 14.56
C ILE A 112 28.34 -10.80 15.04
N ASN A 113 28.56 -10.74 16.36
CA ASN A 113 29.90 -10.74 16.95
C ASN A 113 30.64 -12.04 16.67
N LYS A 114 29.97 -13.20 16.78
CA LYS A 114 30.55 -14.50 16.42
C LYS A 114 30.87 -14.57 14.94
N VAL A 115 29.99 -14.08 14.06
CA VAL A 115 30.21 -14.15 12.62
C VAL A 115 31.43 -13.33 12.19
N LYS A 116 31.65 -12.16 12.82
CA LYS A 116 32.85 -11.34 12.60
C LYS A 116 34.18 -12.03 12.95
N THR A 117 34.16 -13.13 13.71
CA THR A 117 35.37 -13.88 14.07
C THR A 117 35.79 -14.92 13.03
N PHE A 118 34.94 -15.26 12.06
CA PHE A 118 35.29 -16.17 10.96
C PHE A 118 36.00 -15.42 9.83
N GLU A 119 36.89 -16.11 9.10
CA GLU A 119 37.60 -15.56 7.93
C GLU A 119 36.64 -15.00 6.86
N ASP A 120 35.54 -15.71 6.62
CA ASP A 120 34.48 -15.30 5.67
C ASP A 120 33.41 -14.39 6.29
N GLY A 121 33.58 -13.98 7.55
CA GLY A 121 32.58 -13.21 8.30
C GLY A 121 32.18 -11.89 7.64
N ASN A 122 33.10 -11.30 6.86
CA ASN A 122 32.87 -10.06 6.12
C ASN A 122 31.98 -10.24 4.88
N LEU A 123 31.81 -11.47 4.38
CA LEU A 123 30.92 -11.75 3.24
C LEU A 123 29.44 -11.72 3.65
N VAL A 124 29.13 -11.97 4.93
CA VAL A 124 27.76 -12.03 5.44
C VAL A 124 27.43 -10.73 6.16
N LYS A 125 26.75 -9.81 5.45
CA LYS A 125 26.28 -8.55 6.04
C LYS A 125 25.05 -8.80 6.92
N LEU A 126 25.27 -9.04 8.21
CA LEU A 126 24.22 -9.29 9.21
C LEU A 126 23.72 -8.03 9.91
N ASP A 127 24.53 -6.96 9.90
CA ASP A 127 24.09 -5.66 10.42
C ASP A 127 23.25 -4.94 9.37
N LEU A 128 22.01 -4.63 9.74
CA LEU A 128 21.02 -3.97 8.88
C LEU A 128 20.96 -2.46 9.12
N GLN A 129 21.74 -1.90 10.06
CA GLN A 129 21.77 -0.46 10.32
C GLN A 129 22.19 0.34 9.08
N ASP A 130 23.17 -0.16 8.32
CA ASP A 130 23.66 0.46 7.09
C ASP A 130 22.94 -0.03 5.83
N MET A 131 21.73 -0.61 5.98
CA MET A 131 21.01 -1.15 4.83
C MET A 131 20.30 -0.05 4.06
N ASP A 132 20.61 0.07 2.77
CA ASP A 132 19.84 0.89 1.83
C ASP A 132 18.51 0.19 1.51
N TRP A 133 17.49 0.53 2.28
CA TRP A 133 16.12 0.01 2.13
C TRP A 133 15.55 0.27 0.73
N LYS A 134 15.88 1.40 0.11
CA LYS A 134 15.37 1.73 -1.24
C LYS A 134 15.98 0.82 -2.29
N LYS A 135 17.30 0.63 -2.27
CA LYS A 135 17.98 -0.30 -3.17
C LYS A 135 17.54 -1.74 -2.95
N TYR A 136 17.36 -2.14 -1.69
CA TYR A 136 16.84 -3.47 -1.35
C TYR A 136 15.44 -3.70 -1.94
N LEU A 137 14.50 -2.77 -1.72
CA LEU A 137 13.13 -2.90 -2.22
C LEU A 137 13.06 -2.86 -3.76
N ALA A 138 13.90 -2.05 -4.41
CA ALA A 138 14.00 -2.02 -5.87
C ALA A 138 14.48 -3.37 -6.43
N ASN A 139 15.55 -3.93 -5.87
CA ASN A 139 16.07 -5.25 -6.26
C ASN A 139 15.06 -6.36 -5.97
N TYR A 140 14.38 -6.29 -4.83
CA TYR A 140 13.32 -7.23 -4.45
C TYR A 140 12.17 -7.23 -5.46
N LEU A 141 11.67 -6.05 -5.84
CA LEU A 141 10.61 -5.89 -6.84
C LEU A 141 11.06 -6.36 -8.24
N ALA A 142 12.29 -6.03 -8.66
CA ALA A 142 12.86 -6.55 -9.90
C ALA A 142 12.95 -8.09 -9.88
N GLY A 143 13.35 -8.67 -8.75
CA GLY A 143 13.41 -10.11 -8.54
C GLY A 143 12.03 -10.76 -8.65
N ILE A 144 10.99 -10.20 -8.02
CA ILE A 144 9.61 -10.69 -8.17
C ILE A 144 9.21 -10.66 -9.65
N LYS A 145 9.46 -9.56 -10.34
CA LYS A 145 9.09 -9.39 -11.75
C LYS A 145 9.75 -10.44 -12.66
N ILE A 146 11.04 -10.71 -12.47
CA ILE A 146 11.79 -11.64 -13.32
C ILE A 146 11.52 -13.09 -12.92
N PHE A 147 11.60 -13.44 -11.63
CA PHE A 147 11.63 -14.83 -11.19
C PHE A 147 10.25 -15.38 -10.84
N VAL A 148 9.39 -14.57 -10.22
CA VAL A 148 8.05 -15.00 -9.79
C VAL A 148 7.04 -14.82 -10.92
N LEU A 149 7.04 -13.62 -11.53
CA LEU A 149 6.09 -13.27 -12.58
C LEU A 149 6.57 -13.68 -13.98
N LYS A 150 7.85 -14.05 -14.13
CA LYS A 150 8.45 -14.52 -15.39
C LYS A 150 8.19 -13.55 -16.55
N GLU A 151 8.28 -12.24 -16.29
CA GLU A 151 8.07 -11.22 -17.32
C GLU A 151 9.32 -11.02 -18.18
N ASP A 152 9.16 -11.05 -19.51
CA ASP A 152 10.24 -10.72 -20.45
C ASP A 152 10.64 -9.24 -20.35
N SER A 153 11.96 -8.98 -20.40
CA SER A 153 12.55 -7.64 -20.34
C SER A 153 12.07 -6.69 -21.45
N GLN A 154 11.62 -7.22 -22.59
CA GLN A 154 11.06 -6.49 -23.72
C GLN A 154 9.70 -5.82 -23.42
N SER A 155 9.02 -6.22 -22.33
CA SER A 155 7.65 -5.76 -22.02
C SER A 155 7.56 -4.43 -21.25
N ILE A 156 8.69 -3.80 -20.92
CA ILE A 156 8.76 -2.59 -20.08
C ILE A 156 7.95 -1.42 -20.66
N ASN A 157 8.02 -1.20 -21.98
CA ASN A 157 7.32 -0.10 -22.63
C ASN A 157 5.79 -0.24 -22.55
N THR A 158 5.28 -1.46 -22.72
CA THR A 158 3.84 -1.74 -22.60
C THR A 158 3.35 -1.62 -21.16
N ALA A 159 4.17 -2.03 -20.18
CA ALA A 159 3.84 -1.90 -18.76
C ALA A 159 3.76 -0.43 -18.33
N ALA A 160 4.68 0.43 -18.79
CA ALA A 160 4.67 1.86 -18.51
C ALA A 160 3.44 2.58 -19.11
N GLN A 161 3.06 2.25 -20.35
CA GLN A 161 1.85 2.78 -20.99
C GLN A 161 0.58 2.39 -20.23
N ARG A 162 0.47 1.13 -19.80
CA ARG A 162 -0.67 0.69 -18.98
C ARG A 162 -0.72 1.43 -17.65
N LEU A 163 0.44 1.63 -17.01
CA LEU A 163 0.51 2.35 -15.74
C LEU A 163 0.04 3.80 -15.88
N SER A 164 0.38 4.49 -16.98
CA SER A 164 -0.09 5.85 -17.22
C SER A 164 -1.60 5.93 -17.45
N ILE A 165 -2.21 4.94 -18.13
CA ILE A 165 -3.67 4.84 -18.26
C ILE A 165 -4.32 4.71 -16.87
N PHE A 166 -3.82 3.81 -16.02
CA PHE A 166 -4.37 3.66 -14.66
C PHE A 166 -4.15 4.90 -13.80
N TYR A 167 -3.06 5.63 -14.00
CA TYR A 167 -2.83 6.93 -13.35
C TYR A 167 -3.95 7.93 -13.71
N TRP A 168 -4.24 8.08 -15.00
CA TRP A 168 -5.30 8.98 -15.46
C TRP A 168 -6.69 8.53 -15.01
N ILE A 169 -7.01 7.24 -15.06
CA ILE A 169 -8.27 6.69 -14.52
C ILE A 169 -8.44 7.07 -13.04
N ARG A 170 -7.38 6.89 -12.24
CA ARG A 170 -7.40 7.26 -10.83
C ARG A 170 -7.58 8.77 -10.64
N GLN A 171 -6.90 9.59 -11.42
CA GLN A 171 -6.99 11.05 -11.33
C GLN A 171 -8.40 11.55 -11.69
N ILE A 172 -8.97 10.99 -12.75
CA ILE A 172 -10.34 11.26 -13.19
C ILE A 172 -11.34 10.84 -12.09
N THR A 173 -11.18 9.64 -11.52
CA THR A 173 -12.05 9.15 -10.44
C THR A 173 -12.02 10.07 -9.21
N LYS A 174 -10.83 10.56 -8.82
CA LYS A 174 -10.69 11.55 -7.75
C LYS A 174 -11.39 12.87 -8.10
N GLY A 175 -11.21 13.37 -9.32
CA GLY A 175 -11.85 14.59 -9.81
C GLY A 175 -13.38 14.49 -9.79
N PHE A 176 -13.94 13.40 -10.34
CA PHE A 176 -15.38 13.12 -10.29
C PHE A 176 -15.91 13.07 -8.86
N GLY A 177 -15.19 12.43 -7.94
CA GLY A 177 -15.57 12.38 -6.53
C GLY A 177 -15.68 13.78 -5.90
N ILE A 178 -14.75 14.69 -6.21
CA ILE A 178 -14.77 16.08 -5.74
C ILE A 178 -15.96 16.85 -6.33
N ILE A 179 -16.23 16.67 -7.63
CA ILE A 179 -17.36 17.32 -8.31
C ILE A 179 -18.70 16.87 -7.71
N ILE A 180 -18.87 15.56 -7.48
CA ILE A 180 -20.09 15.03 -6.85
C ILE A 180 -20.28 15.60 -5.44
N LEU A 181 -19.20 15.66 -4.64
CA LEU A 181 -19.23 16.29 -3.31
C LEU A 181 -19.66 17.75 -3.38
N PHE A 182 -19.10 18.52 -4.31
CA PHE A 182 -19.45 19.92 -4.52
C PHE A 182 -20.93 20.08 -4.92
N LEU A 183 -21.45 19.22 -5.80
CA LEU A 183 -22.86 19.23 -6.20
C LEU A 183 -23.80 18.90 -5.03
N ILE A 184 -23.43 17.95 -4.17
CA ILE A 184 -24.23 17.62 -2.98
C ILE A 184 -24.26 18.82 -2.02
N ILE A 185 -23.13 19.48 -1.81
CA ILE A 185 -23.03 20.67 -0.95
C ILE A 185 -23.84 21.83 -1.54
N SER A 186 -23.75 22.09 -2.83
CA SER A 186 -24.51 23.18 -3.46
C SER A 186 -26.02 22.93 -3.37
N VAL A 187 -26.49 21.70 -3.64
CA VAL A 187 -27.90 21.34 -3.51
C VAL A 187 -28.39 21.46 -2.06
N THR A 188 -27.60 21.02 -1.09
CA THR A 188 -27.99 21.16 0.34
C THR A 188 -28.08 22.62 0.78
N ILE A 189 -27.18 23.49 0.30
CA ILE A 189 -27.26 24.94 0.57
C ILE A 189 -28.53 25.54 -0.06
N LEU A 190 -28.86 25.17 -1.30
CA LEU A 190 -30.06 25.65 -1.97
C LEU A 190 -31.33 25.21 -1.22
N LEU A 191 -31.42 23.93 -0.83
CA LEU A 191 -32.54 23.42 -0.04
C LEU A 191 -32.65 24.10 1.34
N CYS A 192 -31.53 24.37 2.00
CA CYS A 192 -31.53 25.13 3.27
C CYS A 192 -31.99 26.57 3.07
N THR A 193 -31.61 27.20 1.95
CA THR A 193 -32.00 28.58 1.62
C THR A 193 -33.49 28.66 1.32
N ASP A 194 -34.02 27.72 0.52
CA ASP A 194 -35.45 27.60 0.25
C ASP A 194 -36.25 27.34 1.53
N TYR A 195 -35.78 26.43 2.40
CA TYR A 195 -36.41 26.16 3.68
C TYR A 195 -36.43 27.41 4.59
N PHE A 196 -35.33 28.14 4.67
CA PHE A 196 -35.23 29.38 5.44
C PHE A 196 -36.20 30.45 4.93
N ASN A 197 -36.27 30.63 3.60
CA ASN A 197 -37.19 31.58 2.97
C ASN A 197 -38.67 31.24 3.20
N VAL A 198 -39.01 29.94 3.28
CA VAL A 198 -40.38 29.49 3.59
C VAL A 198 -40.72 29.66 5.08
N MET A 199 -39.76 29.46 5.98
CA MET A 199 -39.97 29.57 7.43
C MET A 199 -39.98 31.03 7.93
N PHE A 200 -39.25 31.92 7.26
CA PHE A 200 -39.21 33.35 7.55
C PHE A 200 -39.55 34.17 6.30
N PRO A 201 -40.82 34.16 5.86
CA PRO A 201 -41.25 35.05 4.79
C PRO A 201 -41.17 36.51 5.28
N ALA A 202 -40.65 37.38 4.42
CA ALA A 202 -40.55 38.83 4.68
C ALA A 202 -41.93 39.51 4.76
#